data_AF-A0A7S3GTM1-F1
#
_entry.id   AF-A0A7S3GTM1-F1
#
_cell.length_a   1.000
_cell.length_b   1.000
_cell.length_c   1.000
_cell.angle_alpha   90.00
_cell.angle_beta   90.00
_cell.angle_gamma   90.00
#
_symmetry.space_group_name_H-M   'P 1'
#
loop_
_entity.id
_entity.type
_entity.pdbx_description
1 polymer ?
#
loop_
_entity_poly.entity_id
_entity_poly.type
_entity_poly.pdbx_seq_one_letter_code
_entity_poly.pdbx_strand_id
1 'polypeptide(L)'
;VTSGGGAKKADDDALSAAEAKVKSNQEETKKLKKQLEHLDDDHLGYSSLDGRCISKHDGQYTYKLCFHDDAKQDHVSLGRWGGWTGPQSAQFTDGQMCPGG
;
A
#
# COMPACT_ATOMS: atom_id res chain seq x y z
N VAL A 1 44.09 30.54 1.57
CA VAL A 1 43.15 29.57 2.17
C VAL A 1 41.77 29.76 1.55
N THR A 2 41.04 28.66 1.35
CA THR A 2 39.67 28.49 0.80
C THR A 2 39.48 28.55 -0.72
N SER A 3 39.46 27.37 -1.37
CA SER A 3 38.77 27.17 -2.67
C SER A 3 38.36 25.70 -2.96
N GLY A 4 38.38 24.81 -1.95
CA GLY A 4 38.09 23.37 -2.15
C GLY A 4 36.68 22.90 -1.77
N GLY A 5 35.83 23.77 -1.21
CA GLY A 5 34.56 23.37 -0.59
C GLY A 5 33.35 23.29 -1.54
N GLY A 6 33.39 23.99 -2.67
CA GLY A 6 32.22 24.12 -3.57
C GLY A 6 31.96 22.89 -4.45
N ALA A 7 33.01 22.28 -4.99
CA ALA A 7 32.88 21.13 -5.89
C ALA A 7 32.42 19.86 -5.15
N LYS A 8 32.99 19.59 -3.97
CA LYS A 8 32.65 18.42 -3.15
C LYS A 8 31.17 18.43 -2.73
N LYS A 9 30.62 19.60 -2.38
CA LYS A 9 29.22 19.75 -2.01
C LYS A 9 28.27 19.47 -3.19
N ALA A 10 28.62 19.91 -4.39
CA ALA A 10 27.80 19.66 -5.59
C ALA A 10 27.77 18.16 -5.96
N ASP A 11 28.89 17.46 -5.81
CA ASP A 11 28.97 16.02 -6.02
C ASP A 11 28.19 15.24 -4.95
N ASP A 12 28.28 15.65 -3.68
CA ASP A 12 27.52 15.05 -2.56
C ASP A 12 26.00 15.27 -2.72
N ASP A 13 25.57 16.47 -3.15
CA ASP A 13 24.17 16.79 -3.43
C ASP A 13 23.63 15.97 -4.62
N ALA A 14 24.44 15.78 -5.67
CA ALA A 14 24.08 14.97 -6.82
C ALA A 14 23.97 13.48 -6.49
N LEU A 15 24.88 12.97 -5.65
CA LEU A 15 24.84 11.58 -5.16
C LEU A 15 23.58 11.34 -4.33
N SER A 16 23.28 12.23 -3.38
CA SER A 16 22.07 12.19 -2.56
C SER A 16 20.79 12.17 -3.40
N ALA A 17 20.71 13.03 -4.42
CA ALA A 17 19.55 13.08 -5.31
C ALA A 17 19.39 11.79 -6.14
N ALA A 18 20.50 11.21 -6.62
CA ALA A 18 20.47 9.95 -7.35
C ALA A 18 20.01 8.78 -6.44
N GLU A 19 20.52 8.70 -5.21
CA GLU A 19 20.11 7.68 -4.23
C GLU A 19 18.63 7.80 -3.87
N ALA A 20 18.13 9.02 -3.64
CA ALA A 20 16.72 9.28 -3.39
C ALA A 20 15.83 8.79 -4.55
N LYS A 21 16.29 9.00 -5.79
CA LYS A 21 15.56 8.57 -6.99
C LYS A 21 15.56 7.06 -7.17
N VAL A 22 16.68 6.39 -6.90
CA VAL A 22 16.76 4.91 -6.88
C VAL A 22 15.79 4.35 -5.84
N LYS A 23 15.79 4.91 -4.62
CA LYS A 23 14.89 4.48 -3.55
C LYS A 23 13.41 4.65 -3.94
N SER A 24 13.05 5.82 -4.47
CA SER A 24 11.69 6.10 -4.95
C SER A 24 11.25 5.09 -6.03
N ASN A 25 12.10 4.86 -7.03
CA ASN A 25 11.79 3.90 -8.10
C ASN A 25 11.67 2.46 -7.58
N GLN A 26 12.45 2.08 -6.56
CA GLN A 26 12.35 0.77 -5.91
C GLN A 26 11.04 0.61 -5.14
N GLU A 27 10.60 1.66 -4.43
CA GLU A 27 9.31 1.67 -3.72
C GLU A 27 8.14 1.58 -4.72
N GLU A 28 8.22 2.33 -5.83
CA GLU A 28 7.23 2.28 -6.90
C GLU A 28 7.18 0.91 -7.59
N THR A 29 8.34 0.31 -7.89
CA THR A 29 8.41 -1.05 -8.46
C THR A 29 7.78 -2.07 -7.53
N LYS A 30 8.04 -1.99 -6.22
CA LYS A 30 7.43 -2.89 -5.22
C LYS A 30 5.91 -2.71 -5.18
N LYS A 31 5.43 -1.47 -5.24
CA LYS A 31 4.00 -1.17 -5.29
C LYS A 31 3.34 -1.77 -6.53
N LEU A 32 3.90 -1.50 -7.71
CA LEU A 32 3.36 -1.99 -8.99
C LEU A 32 3.36 -3.52 -9.06
N LYS A 33 4.41 -4.19 -8.55
CA LYS A 33 4.44 -5.65 -8.48
C LYS A 33 3.32 -6.22 -7.60
N LYS A 34 3.10 -5.64 -6.42
CA LYS A 34 1.98 -6.04 -5.56
C LYS A 34 0.62 -5.87 -6.23
N GLN A 35 0.43 -4.78 -6.97
CA GLN A 35 -0.82 -4.58 -7.71
C GLN A 35 -1.03 -5.67 -8.77
N LEU A 36 0.04 -6.08 -9.47
CA LEU A 36 -0.03 -7.18 -10.44
C LEU A 36 -0.30 -8.54 -9.78
N GLU A 37 0.26 -8.80 -8.60
CA GLU A 37 0.07 -10.07 -7.87
C GLU A 37 -1.40 -10.34 -7.49
N HIS A 38 -2.23 -9.31 -7.37
CA HIS A 38 -3.66 -9.47 -7.04
C HIS A 38 -4.55 -9.67 -8.28
N LEU A 39 -3.98 -9.53 -9.47
CA LEU A 39 -4.65 -9.59 -10.76
C LEU A 39 -4.29 -10.89 -11.48
N ASP A 40 -4.52 -12.01 -10.81
CA ASP A 40 -4.56 -13.33 -11.44
C ASP A 40 -5.62 -13.36 -12.56
N ASP A 41 -5.43 -14.20 -13.58
CA ASP A 41 -6.33 -14.30 -14.75
C ASP A 41 -7.80 -14.56 -14.34
N ASP A 42 -8.03 -15.33 -13.28
CA ASP A 42 -9.36 -15.63 -12.72
C ASP A 42 -9.97 -14.41 -12.01
N HIS A 43 -9.15 -13.43 -11.60
CA HIS A 43 -9.56 -12.23 -10.88
C HIS A 43 -9.39 -10.93 -11.66
N LEU A 44 -8.98 -10.98 -12.94
CA LEU A 44 -8.84 -9.80 -13.80
C LEU A 44 -10.12 -8.95 -13.88
N GLY A 45 -11.30 -9.58 -13.76
CA GLY A 45 -12.59 -8.87 -13.69
C GLY A 45 -12.70 -7.91 -12.49
N TYR A 46 -11.94 -8.16 -11.43
CA TYR A 46 -11.88 -7.33 -10.22
C TYR A 46 -10.80 -6.24 -10.30
N SER A 47 -10.02 -6.16 -11.38
CA SER A 47 -8.99 -5.13 -11.58
C SER A 47 -9.50 -3.70 -11.42
N SER A 48 -10.74 -3.45 -11.82
CA SER A 48 -11.40 -2.15 -11.70
C SER A 48 -11.60 -1.69 -10.25
N LEU A 49 -11.50 -2.60 -9.27
CA LEU A 49 -11.63 -2.32 -7.85
C LEU A 49 -10.32 -1.81 -7.23
N ASP A 50 -9.18 -1.96 -7.90
CA ASP A 50 -7.89 -1.55 -7.34
C ASP A 50 -7.88 -0.05 -6.99
N GLY A 51 -7.47 0.26 -5.75
CA GLY A 51 -7.48 1.63 -5.22
C GLY A 51 -8.87 2.20 -4.94
N ARG A 52 -9.96 1.45 -5.13
CA ARG A 52 -11.32 1.87 -4.74
C ARG A 52 -11.60 1.47 -3.30
N CYS A 53 -12.39 2.30 -2.63
CA CYS A 53 -12.94 1.97 -1.33
C CYS A 53 -14.47 2.09 -1.36
N ILE A 54 -15.14 1.17 -0.68
CA ILE A 54 -16.56 1.25 -0.34
C ILE A 54 -16.70 1.57 1.14
N SER A 55 -17.76 2.29 1.50
CA SER A 55 -18.05 2.60 2.89
C SER A 55 -19.54 2.54 3.17
N LYS A 56 -19.88 2.08 4.37
CA LYS A 56 -21.26 1.99 4.84
C LYS A 56 -21.30 2.24 6.34
N HIS A 57 -22.23 3.09 6.76
CA HIS A 57 -22.62 3.23 8.15
C HIS A 57 -23.80 2.30 8.45
N ASP A 58 -23.70 1.47 9.49
CA ASP A 58 -24.75 0.50 9.85
C ASP A 58 -25.69 0.97 10.97
N GLY A 59 -25.49 2.19 11.46
CA GLY A 59 -26.23 2.77 12.59
C GLY A 59 -25.37 2.95 13.82
N GLN A 60 -24.29 2.17 13.96
CA GLN A 60 -23.36 2.26 15.08
C GLN A 60 -21.93 2.58 14.65
N TYR A 61 -21.46 1.96 13.56
CA TYR A 61 -20.09 2.10 13.08
C TYR A 61 -20.04 2.40 11.59
N THR A 62 -18.97 3.07 11.17
CA THR A 62 -18.63 3.25 9.75
C THR A 62 -17.63 2.18 9.33
N TYR A 63 -18.07 1.26 8.48
CA TYR A 63 -17.18 0.32 7.82
C TYR A 63 -16.62 0.96 6.56
N LYS A 64 -15.31 0.81 6.36
CA LYS A 64 -14.62 1.20 5.13
C LYS A 64 -13.75 0.04 4.68
N LEU A 65 -13.91 -0.38 3.43
CA LEU A 65 -13.14 -1.45 2.82
C LEU A 65 -12.48 -0.92 1.55
N CYS A 66 -11.15 -0.86 1.56
CA CYS A 66 -10.33 -0.50 0.42
C CYS A 66 -9.80 -1.78 -0.22
N PHE A 67 -10.21 -2.05 -1.45
CA PHE A 67 -9.81 -3.27 -2.14
C PHE A 67 -8.29 -3.29 -2.30
N HIS A 68 -7.69 -4.45 -2.05
CA HIS A 68 -6.24 -4.69 -2.13
C HIS A 68 -5.37 -3.88 -1.16
N ASP A 69 -5.97 -3.18 -0.18
CA ASP A 69 -5.25 -2.36 0.79
C ASP A 69 -5.64 -2.73 2.23
N ASP A 70 -6.65 -2.08 2.81
CA ASP A 70 -7.08 -2.31 4.18
C ASP A 70 -8.60 -2.22 4.40
N ALA A 71 -9.04 -2.75 5.53
CA ALA A 71 -10.41 -2.66 6.02
C ALA A 71 -10.42 -2.08 7.44
N LYS A 72 -11.37 -1.19 7.71
CA LYS A 72 -11.50 -0.47 8.98
C LYS A 72 -12.95 -0.37 9.43
N GLN A 73 -13.13 -0.32 10.75
CA GLN A 73 -14.34 0.07 11.44
C GLN A 73 -14.02 1.34 12.23
N ASP A 74 -14.55 2.48 11.78
CA ASP A 74 -14.15 3.82 12.25
C ASP A 74 -12.62 4.00 12.28
N HIS A 75 -12.02 4.00 13.47
CA HIS A 75 -10.59 4.11 13.70
C HIS A 75 -9.89 2.77 13.97
N VAL A 76 -10.65 1.69 14.13
CA VAL A 76 -10.15 0.34 14.41
C VAL A 76 -9.81 -0.36 13.10
N SER A 77 -8.60 -0.90 13.00
CA SER A 77 -8.17 -1.70 11.86
C SER A 77 -8.81 -3.09 11.93
N LEU A 78 -9.57 -3.48 10.91
CA LEU A 78 -10.11 -4.84 10.78
C LEU A 78 -9.10 -5.78 10.10
N GLY A 79 -8.19 -5.22 9.29
CA GLY A 79 -7.10 -5.98 8.68
C GLY A 79 -6.56 -5.33 7.42
N ARG A 80 -5.45 -5.88 6.92
CA ARG A 80 -4.84 -5.59 5.63
C ARG A 80 -5.21 -6.69 4.65
N TRP A 81 -5.20 -6.37 3.36
CA TRP A 81 -5.44 -7.33 2.30
C TRP A 81 -4.53 -8.56 2.45
N GLY A 82 -5.14 -9.73 2.62
CA GLY A 82 -4.47 -11.02 2.80
C GLY A 82 -4.58 -11.94 1.59
N GLY A 83 -5.18 -11.47 0.49
CA GLY A 83 -5.33 -12.21 -0.76
C GLY A 83 -6.71 -12.82 -0.99
N TRP A 84 -6.88 -13.35 -2.20
CA TRP A 84 -8.05 -14.12 -2.60
C TRP A 84 -8.05 -15.49 -1.89
N THR A 85 -9.22 -15.91 -1.43
CA THR A 85 -9.46 -17.22 -0.82
C THR A 85 -10.43 -18.08 -1.63
N GLY A 86 -10.98 -17.54 -2.72
CA GLY A 86 -11.81 -18.23 -3.67
C GLY A 86 -12.16 -17.33 -4.88
N PRO A 87 -13.03 -17.79 -5.79
CA PRO A 87 -13.36 -17.06 -7.01
C PRO A 87 -13.98 -15.67 -6.78
N GLN A 88 -14.74 -15.50 -5.70
CA GLN A 88 -15.41 -14.24 -5.35
C GLN A 88 -15.22 -13.87 -3.87
N SER A 89 -14.20 -14.46 -3.25
CA SER A 89 -13.95 -14.35 -1.81
C SER A 89 -12.51 -13.95 -1.56
N ALA A 90 -12.31 -13.01 -0.65
CA ALA A 90 -11.00 -12.57 -0.20
C ALA A 90 -10.99 -12.42 1.32
N GLN A 91 -9.78 -12.36 1.88
CA GLN A 91 -9.58 -12.16 3.31
C GLN A 91 -8.78 -10.91 3.61
N PHE A 92 -9.07 -10.32 4.76
CA PHE A 92 -8.23 -9.30 5.38
C PHE A 92 -7.65 -9.89 6.67
N THR A 93 -6.35 -9.78 6.87
CA THR A 93 -5.60 -10.36 8.00
C THR A 93 -4.91 -9.27 8.80
N ASP A 94 -4.31 -9.61 9.95
CA ASP A 94 -3.50 -8.66 10.73
C ASP A 94 -4.27 -7.40 11.18
N GLY A 95 -5.53 -7.61 11.57
CA GLY A 95 -6.37 -6.61 12.22
C GLY A 95 -5.87 -6.23 13.60
N GLN A 96 -6.46 -5.18 14.17
CA GLN A 96 -6.24 -4.83 15.56
C GLN A 96 -6.73 -5.97 16.46
N MET A 97 -5.94 -6.30 17.49
CA MET A 97 -6.24 -7.35 18.45
C MET A 97 -7.61 -7.12 19.11
N CYS A 98 -8.45 -8.16 19.11
CA CYS A 98 -9.72 -8.18 19.82
C CYS A 98 -9.59 -9.05 21.09
N PRO A 99 -9.83 -8.51 22.29
CA PRO A 99 -9.85 -9.32 23.50
C PRO A 99 -10.99 -10.35 23.45
N GLY A 100 -10.63 -11.63 23.46
CA GLY A 100 -11.60 -12.74 23.45
C GLY A 100 -11.75 -13.47 22.10
N GLY A 101 -11.06 -13.00 21.05
CA GLY A 101 -11.07 -13.62 19.72
C GLY A 101 -11.80 -12.76 18.70
#